data_AF-A0A537BKN0-F1
#
_entry.id   AF-A0A537BKN0-F1
#
_cell.length_a   1.000
_cell.length_b   1.000
_cell.length_c   1.000
_cell.angle_alpha   90.00
_cell.angle_beta   90.00
_cell.angle_gamma   90.00
#
_symmetry.space_group_name_H-M   'P 1'
#
loop_
_entity.id
_entity.type
_entity.pdbx_description
1 polymer ?
#
loop_
_entity_poly.entity_id
_entity_poly.type
_entity_poly.pdbx_seq_one_letter_code
_entity_poly.pdbx_strand_id
1 'polypeptide(L)'
;ETEEARLKQARDLILRAKPYWAAFNAASYFKELTVGNIWLAHGYSNDFFTAQQDARSAGRKFSIGYSIPKEGAVFALDNLVMHQSGMRPDLAYQFIDFWLEGRASAELTNAIGAGNPNQAAMPLIDPQIAANEAIFPDPEKFGQLEMLRDYDRRLRRTLNRLWVEIKVR
;
A
#
# COMPACT_ATOMS: atom_id res chain seq x y z
N GLU A 1 -4.18 -0.82 -29.52
CA GLU A 1 -3.15 0.10 -28.97
C GLU A 1 -2.06 -0.72 -28.31
N THR A 2 -0.78 -0.37 -28.47
CA THR A 2 0.32 -1.12 -27.84
C THR A 2 0.49 -0.73 -26.38
N GLU A 3 1.01 -1.64 -25.55
CA GLU A 3 1.29 -1.37 -24.14
C GLU A 3 2.27 -0.21 -23.94
N GLU A 4 3.29 -0.12 -24.79
CA GLU A 4 4.23 1.00 -24.77
C GLU A 4 3.55 2.36 -25.07
N ALA A 5 2.56 2.40 -25.97
CA ALA A 5 1.81 3.62 -26.25
C ALA A 5 0.98 4.06 -25.03
N ARG A 6 0.32 3.11 -24.34
CA ARG A 6 -0.41 3.37 -23.10
C ARG A 6 0.49 3.91 -21.99
N LEU A 7 1.68 3.33 -21.83
CA LEU A 7 2.66 3.81 -20.85
C LEU A 7 3.16 5.23 -21.15
N LYS A 8 3.32 5.59 -22.43
CA LYS A 8 3.66 6.96 -22.82
C LYS A 8 2.53 7.95 -22.50
N GLN A 9 1.28 7.57 -22.75
CA GLN A 9 0.12 8.38 -22.35
C GLN A 9 0.06 8.59 -20.84
N ALA A 10 0.30 7.54 -20.05
CA ALA A 10 0.38 7.64 -18.58
C ALA A 10 1.49 8.59 -18.14
N ARG A 11 2.69 8.48 -18.74
CA ARG A 11 3.80 9.42 -18.49
C ARG A 11 3.38 10.86 -18.80
N ASP A 12 2.77 11.11 -19.94
CA ASP A 12 2.40 12.47 -20.37
C ASP A 12 1.30 13.06 -19.47
N LEU A 13 0.38 12.23 -18.98
CA LEU A 13 -0.59 12.64 -17.95
C LEU A 13 0.10 13.03 -16.64
N ILE A 14 1.02 12.18 -16.15
CA ILE A 14 1.77 12.45 -14.91
C ILE A 14 2.60 13.73 -15.05
N LEU A 15 3.30 13.93 -16.16
CA LEU A 15 4.09 15.14 -16.41
C LEU A 15 3.24 16.42 -16.42
N ARG A 16 2.01 16.37 -16.95
CA ARG A 16 1.07 17.49 -16.90
C ARG A 16 0.62 17.82 -15.47
N ALA A 17 0.49 16.81 -14.62
CA ALA A 17 0.06 16.98 -13.22
C ALA A 17 1.22 17.33 -12.27
N LYS A 18 2.45 16.92 -12.60
CA LYS A 18 3.65 17.06 -11.75
C LYS A 18 3.87 18.47 -11.19
N PRO A 19 3.66 19.59 -11.91
CA PRO A 19 3.86 20.93 -11.36
C PRO A 19 2.99 21.25 -10.13
N TYR A 20 1.92 20.48 -9.89
CA TYR A 20 1.04 20.64 -8.73
C TYR A 20 1.42 19.72 -7.55
N TRP A 21 2.45 18.89 -7.68
CA TRP A 21 2.83 17.90 -6.68
C TRP A 21 4.02 18.38 -5.87
N ALA A 22 3.94 18.26 -4.55
CA ALA A 22 5.01 18.67 -3.65
C ALA A 22 6.27 17.79 -3.76
N ALA A 23 6.08 16.47 -3.89
CA ALA A 23 7.19 15.51 -3.97
C ALA A 23 6.75 14.15 -4.53
N PHE A 24 7.72 13.39 -5.04
CA PHE A 24 7.65 11.93 -5.14
C PHE A 24 8.30 11.33 -3.90
N ASN A 25 7.50 10.80 -2.98
CA ASN A 25 7.96 10.26 -1.71
C ASN A 25 7.15 9.00 -1.36
N ALA A 26 7.83 7.86 -1.23
CA ALA A 26 7.20 6.58 -0.94
C ALA A 26 7.31 6.15 0.53
N ALA A 27 7.95 6.93 1.41
CA ALA A 27 8.32 6.47 2.75
C ALA A 27 7.82 7.35 3.90
N SER A 28 7.78 8.67 3.72
CA SER A 28 7.40 9.58 4.83
C SER A 28 6.16 10.42 4.57
N TYR A 29 5.50 10.26 3.42
CA TYR A 29 4.33 11.06 3.04
C TYR A 29 3.19 10.98 4.07
N PHE A 30 2.98 9.82 4.71
CA PHE A 30 1.94 9.66 5.72
C PHE A 30 2.22 10.45 7.00
N LYS A 31 3.49 10.61 7.38
CA LYS A 31 3.90 11.48 8.49
C LYS A 31 3.64 12.95 8.17
N GLU A 32 3.91 13.37 6.93
CA GLU A 32 3.60 14.72 6.45
C GLU A 32 2.09 15.00 6.50
N LEU A 33 1.25 14.00 6.19
CA LEU A 33 -0.21 14.08 6.40
C LEU A 33 -0.57 14.22 7.88
N THR A 34 0.01 13.40 8.75
CA THR A 34 -0.25 13.42 10.21
C THR A 34 0.07 14.77 10.86
N VAL A 35 1.12 15.46 10.40
CA VAL A 35 1.49 16.79 10.93
C VAL A 35 0.77 17.94 10.24
N GLY A 36 0.14 17.71 9.08
CA GLY A 36 -0.62 18.70 8.32
C GLY A 36 0.21 19.49 7.31
N ASN A 37 1.39 18.99 6.91
CA ASN A 37 2.23 19.65 5.89
C ASN A 37 1.70 19.44 4.47
N ILE A 38 0.96 18.35 4.23
CA ILE A 38 0.28 18.08 2.97
C ILE A 38 -1.19 17.71 3.22
N TRP A 39 -2.01 17.93 2.19
CA TRP A 39 -3.48 17.72 2.26
C TRP A 39 -3.94 16.45 1.55
N LEU A 40 -3.14 15.95 0.62
CA LEU A 40 -3.46 14.82 -0.23
C LEU A 40 -2.18 14.02 -0.52
N ALA A 41 -2.29 12.70 -0.52
CA ALA A 41 -1.26 11.81 -1.02
C ALA A 41 -1.90 10.62 -1.74
N HIS A 42 -1.11 10.01 -2.63
CA HIS A 42 -1.38 8.69 -3.17
C HIS A 42 -0.40 7.71 -2.51
N GLY A 43 -0.92 6.63 -1.91
CA GLY A 43 -0.15 5.77 -1.05
C GLY A 43 -0.91 4.51 -0.63
N TYR A 44 -0.41 3.85 0.41
CA TYR A 44 -0.90 2.56 0.89
C TYR A 44 -1.96 2.73 1.98
N SER A 45 -2.93 1.81 2.02
CA SER A 45 -4.07 1.88 2.96
C SER A 45 -3.64 1.80 4.43
N ASN A 46 -2.65 0.96 4.76
CA ASN A 46 -2.08 0.81 6.11
C ASN A 46 -1.35 2.09 6.57
N ASP A 47 -0.65 2.77 5.66
CA ASP A 47 0.00 4.06 5.96
C ASP A 47 -1.04 5.13 6.28
N PHE A 48 -2.16 5.18 5.53
CA PHE A 48 -3.25 6.11 5.82
C PHE A 48 -4.00 5.77 7.10
N PHE A 49 -4.18 4.48 7.41
CA PHE A 49 -4.70 4.03 8.70
C PHE A 49 -3.82 4.54 9.85
N THR A 50 -2.51 4.30 9.74
CA THR A 50 -1.52 4.76 10.73
C THR A 50 -1.56 6.28 10.88
N ALA A 51 -1.56 7.02 9.78
CA ALA A 51 -1.63 8.47 9.80
C ALA A 51 -2.90 8.98 10.50
N GLN A 52 -4.05 8.36 10.21
CA GLN A 52 -5.33 8.68 10.86
C GLN A 52 -5.27 8.43 12.36
N GLN A 53 -4.75 7.28 12.80
CA GLN A 53 -4.64 6.96 14.23
C GLN A 53 -3.66 7.88 14.96
N ASP A 54 -2.52 8.17 14.36
CA ASP A 54 -1.53 9.09 14.92
C ASP A 54 -2.09 10.52 15.03
N ALA A 55 -2.82 10.99 14.02
CA ALA A 55 -3.44 12.31 14.04
C ALA A 55 -4.50 12.42 15.15
N ARG A 56 -5.31 11.38 15.35
CA ARG A 56 -6.28 11.30 16.45
C ARG A 56 -5.59 11.27 17.81
N SER A 57 -4.59 10.41 17.98
CA SER A 57 -3.82 10.28 19.22
C SER A 57 -3.10 11.56 19.60
N ALA A 58 -2.60 12.30 18.61
CA ALA A 58 -1.95 13.60 18.80
C ALA A 58 -2.94 14.77 19.00
N GLY A 59 -4.26 14.52 19.01
CA GLY A 59 -5.27 15.57 19.19
C GLY A 59 -5.27 16.61 18.07
N ARG A 60 -4.94 16.21 16.84
CA ARG A 60 -4.97 17.12 15.68
C ARG A 60 -6.38 17.66 15.47
N LYS A 61 -6.49 18.93 15.09
CA LYS A 61 -7.77 19.62 14.82
C LYS A 61 -8.40 19.25 13.48
N PHE A 62 -7.82 18.31 12.75
CA PHE A 62 -8.27 17.82 11.45
C PHE A 62 -8.33 16.30 11.48
N SER A 63 -9.10 15.74 10.54
CA SER A 63 -9.19 14.30 10.31
C SER A 63 -8.49 13.91 9.00
N ILE A 64 -7.99 12.68 8.95
CA ILE A 64 -7.44 12.09 7.74
C ILE A 64 -8.41 11.01 7.29
N GLY A 65 -8.91 11.12 6.06
CA GLY A 65 -9.73 10.11 5.40
C GLY A 65 -8.95 9.44 4.27
N TYR A 66 -9.33 8.22 3.92
CA TYR A 66 -8.76 7.49 2.79
C TYR A 66 -9.80 6.51 2.23
N SER A 67 -9.71 6.27 0.93
CA SER A 67 -10.66 5.42 0.21
C SER A 67 -10.02 4.89 -1.07
N ILE A 68 -10.53 3.76 -1.56
CA ILE A 68 -10.20 3.24 -2.88
C ILE A 68 -10.90 4.13 -3.94
N PRO A 69 -10.20 4.63 -4.98
CA PRO A 69 -10.82 5.35 -6.08
C PRO A 69 -11.87 4.51 -6.82
N LYS A 70 -12.87 5.16 -7.41
CA LYS A 70 -13.98 4.49 -8.13
C LYS A 70 -13.52 3.71 -9.36
N GLU A 71 -12.38 4.07 -9.94
CA GLU A 71 -11.76 3.39 -11.07
C GLU A 71 -11.04 2.09 -10.66
N GLY A 72 -10.90 1.84 -9.36
CA GLY A 72 -10.07 0.78 -8.80
C GLY A 72 -8.72 1.27 -8.28
N ALA A 73 -7.91 0.34 -7.77
CA ALA A 73 -6.57 0.60 -7.27
C ALA A 73 -5.69 -0.64 -7.40
N VAL A 74 -4.40 -0.49 -7.10
CA VAL A 74 -3.49 -1.64 -7.03
C VAL A 74 -3.80 -2.49 -5.80
N PHE A 75 -3.95 -3.80 -5.98
CA PHE A 75 -3.87 -4.78 -4.90
C PHE A 75 -2.42 -5.22 -4.73
N ALA A 76 -1.82 -4.86 -3.60
CA ALA A 76 -0.46 -5.26 -3.23
C ALA A 76 -0.50 -6.38 -2.18
N LEU A 77 0.40 -7.35 -2.33
CA LEU A 77 0.58 -8.47 -1.40
C LEU A 77 2.05 -8.56 -1.01
N ASP A 78 2.34 -8.33 0.27
CA ASP A 78 3.66 -8.55 0.84
C ASP A 78 3.81 -9.98 1.34
N ASN A 79 5.02 -10.54 1.21
CA ASN A 79 5.30 -11.93 1.52
C ASN A 79 6.58 -12.05 2.35
N LEU A 80 6.55 -12.92 3.36
CA LEU A 80 7.78 -13.41 3.99
C LEU A 80 8.39 -14.49 3.10
N VAL A 81 9.67 -14.34 2.75
CA VAL A 81 10.40 -15.29 1.92
C VAL A 81 11.74 -15.64 2.57
N MET A 82 12.15 -16.91 2.46
CA MET A 82 13.49 -17.32 2.87
C MET A 82 14.45 -17.22 1.70
N HIS A 83 15.50 -16.43 1.86
CA HIS A 83 16.56 -16.34 0.87
C HIS A 83 17.38 -17.64 0.83
N GLN A 84 17.78 -18.10 -0.37
CA GLN A 84 18.54 -19.35 -0.53
C GLN A 84 19.87 -19.35 0.24
N SER A 85 20.50 -18.17 0.40
CA SER A 85 21.74 -18.02 1.16
C SER A 85 21.52 -17.79 2.68
N GLY A 86 20.29 -17.96 3.17
CA GLY A 86 19.97 -17.76 4.58
C GLY A 86 20.73 -18.75 5.46
N MET A 87 21.43 -18.24 6.48
CA MET A 87 22.29 -19.08 7.34
C MET A 87 21.55 -19.73 8.51
N ARG A 88 20.30 -19.30 8.80
CA ARG A 88 19.49 -19.75 9.94
C ARG A 88 18.04 -20.04 9.52
N PRO A 89 17.81 -21.07 8.67
CA PRO A 89 16.47 -21.43 8.23
C PRO A 89 15.57 -21.85 9.41
N ASP A 90 16.15 -22.43 10.47
CA ASP A 90 15.45 -22.81 11.69
C ASP A 90 14.75 -21.62 12.38
N LEU A 91 15.41 -20.47 12.46
CA LEU A 91 14.84 -19.26 13.03
C LEU A 91 13.83 -18.61 12.07
N ALA A 92 14.09 -18.67 10.75
CA ALA A 92 13.18 -18.16 9.75
C ALA A 92 11.84 -18.92 9.77
N TYR A 93 11.87 -20.25 9.90
CA TYR A 93 10.67 -21.06 10.06
C TYR A 93 9.90 -20.69 11.32
N GLN A 94 10.56 -20.58 12.48
CA GLN A 94 9.90 -20.17 13.73
C GLN A 94 9.26 -18.78 13.62
N PHE A 95 9.92 -17.84 12.95
CA PHE A 95 9.37 -16.50 12.75
C PHE A 95 8.15 -16.49 11.82
N ILE A 96 8.20 -17.25 10.72
CA ILE A 96 7.06 -17.39 9.80
C ILE A 96 5.90 -18.09 10.53
N ASP A 97 6.17 -19.15 11.29
CA ASP A 97 5.17 -19.90 12.05
C ASP A 97 4.46 -19.01 13.07
N PHE A 98 5.21 -18.20 13.82
CA PHE A 98 4.64 -17.20 14.73
C PHE A 98 3.64 -16.27 14.02
N TRP A 99 4.00 -15.72 12.85
CA TRP A 99 3.09 -14.83 12.13
C TRP A 99 1.86 -15.54 11.55
N LEU A 100 1.95 -16.84 11.29
CA LEU A 100 0.82 -17.66 10.86
C LEU A 100 -0.15 -18.01 12.00
N GLU A 101 0.21 -17.75 13.26
CA GLU A 101 -0.73 -17.83 14.36
C GLU A 101 -1.80 -16.73 14.24
N GLY A 102 -3.08 -17.10 14.37
CA GLY A 102 -4.19 -16.16 14.21
C GLY A 102 -4.11 -14.94 15.13
N ARG A 103 -3.65 -15.12 16.37
CA ARG A 103 -3.44 -14.02 17.33
C ARG A 103 -2.38 -13.04 16.85
N ALA A 104 -1.20 -13.52 16.47
CA ALA A 104 -0.11 -12.67 16.00
C ALA A 104 -0.49 -11.92 14.71
N SER A 105 -1.10 -12.62 13.75
CA SER A 105 -1.66 -11.99 12.54
C SER A 105 -2.66 -10.88 12.86
N ALA A 106 -3.58 -11.12 13.80
CA ALA A 106 -4.58 -10.13 14.20
C ALA A 106 -3.96 -8.93 14.94
N GLU A 107 -2.99 -9.17 15.82
CA GLU A 107 -2.25 -8.11 16.50
C GLU A 107 -1.54 -7.18 15.51
N LEU A 108 -0.95 -7.73 14.44
CA LEU A 108 -0.36 -6.92 13.37
C LEU A 108 -1.43 -6.08 12.66
N THR A 109 -2.54 -6.68 12.24
CA THR A 109 -3.65 -5.93 11.61
C THR A 109 -4.18 -4.84 12.53
N ASN A 110 -4.35 -5.12 13.83
CA ASN A 110 -4.83 -4.15 14.79
C ASN A 110 -3.84 -2.99 15.01
N ALA A 111 -2.54 -3.28 14.91
CA ALA A 111 -1.50 -2.28 15.08
C ALA A 111 -1.36 -1.33 13.88
N ILE A 112 -1.37 -1.87 12.65
CA ILE A 112 -1.02 -1.09 11.44
C ILE A 112 -2.13 -0.99 10.39
N GLY A 113 -3.27 -1.63 10.61
CA GLY A 113 -4.40 -1.58 9.67
C GLY A 113 -4.11 -2.24 8.32
N ALA A 114 -3.20 -3.20 8.28
CA ALA A 114 -2.96 -4.02 7.09
C ALA A 114 -3.85 -5.27 7.14
N GLY A 115 -4.57 -5.56 6.05
CA GLY A 115 -5.29 -6.81 5.90
C GLY A 115 -4.34 -8.00 5.85
N ASN A 116 -4.80 -9.17 6.31
CA ASN A 116 -4.03 -10.41 6.25
C ASN A 116 -4.93 -11.57 5.77
N PRO A 117 -4.37 -12.60 5.10
CA PRO A 117 -5.16 -13.72 4.57
C PRO A 117 -5.48 -14.81 5.60
N ASN A 118 -5.10 -14.63 6.88
CA ASN A 118 -5.23 -15.65 7.91
C ASN A 118 -6.67 -15.68 8.46
N GLN A 119 -7.44 -16.70 8.06
CA GLN A 119 -8.83 -16.84 8.50
C GLN A 119 -8.96 -16.96 10.03
N ALA A 120 -7.97 -17.53 10.72
CA ALA A 120 -7.98 -17.64 12.18
C ALA A 120 -7.77 -16.29 12.88
N ALA A 121 -7.26 -15.27 12.18
CA ALA A 121 -7.09 -13.92 12.70
C ALA A 121 -8.38 -13.09 12.66
N MET A 122 -9.25 -13.33 11.67
CA MET A 122 -10.48 -12.56 11.45
C MET A 122 -11.33 -12.31 12.70
N PRO A 123 -11.64 -13.31 13.55
CA PRO A 123 -12.45 -13.10 14.76
C PRO A 123 -11.72 -12.31 15.87
N LEU A 124 -10.41 -12.06 15.73
CA LEU A 124 -9.56 -11.38 16.73
C LEU A 124 -9.22 -9.93 16.31
N ILE A 125 -9.63 -9.50 15.12
CA ILE A 125 -9.43 -8.13 14.63
C ILE A 125 -10.46 -7.21 15.29
N ASP A 126 -10.03 -5.99 15.65
CA ASP A 126 -10.90 -4.97 16.20
C ASP A 126 -12.11 -4.73 15.27
N PRO A 127 -13.36 -4.75 15.77
CA PRO A 127 -14.55 -4.60 14.94
C PRO A 127 -14.56 -3.33 14.07
N GLN A 128 -13.95 -2.23 14.53
CA GLN A 128 -13.86 -0.99 13.76
C GLN A 128 -12.90 -1.13 12.58
N ILE A 129 -11.82 -1.90 12.74
CA ILE A 129 -10.86 -2.19 11.68
C ILE A 129 -11.45 -3.21 10.71
N ALA A 130 -12.12 -4.25 11.21
CA ALA A 130 -12.79 -5.25 10.39
C ALA A 130 -13.91 -4.65 9.52
N ALA A 131 -14.58 -3.60 9.99
CA ALA A 131 -15.60 -2.87 9.25
C ALA A 131 -15.04 -1.80 8.28
N ASN A 132 -13.72 -1.60 8.23
CA ASN A 132 -13.11 -0.58 7.39
C ASN A 132 -12.93 -1.09 5.95
N GLU A 133 -13.78 -0.62 5.05
CA GLU A 133 -13.80 -1.04 3.63
C GLU A 133 -12.52 -0.66 2.85
N ALA A 134 -11.69 0.24 3.35
CA ALA A 134 -10.39 0.54 2.74
C ALA A 134 -9.29 -0.46 3.16
N ILE A 135 -9.54 -1.28 4.18
CA ILE A 135 -8.66 -2.37 4.64
C ILE A 135 -9.25 -3.72 4.21
N PHE A 136 -10.54 -3.93 4.48
CA PHE A 136 -11.32 -5.12 4.12
C PHE A 136 -12.45 -4.72 3.16
N PRO A 137 -12.15 -4.49 1.87
CA PRO A 137 -13.18 -4.12 0.89
C PRO A 137 -14.20 -5.25 0.70
N ASP A 138 -15.42 -4.86 0.37
CA ASP A 138 -16.44 -5.81 -0.08
C ASP A 138 -16.03 -6.50 -1.41
N PRO A 139 -16.70 -7.59 -1.80
CA PRO A 139 -16.35 -8.32 -3.02
C PRO A 139 -16.43 -7.49 -4.31
N GLU A 140 -17.30 -6.48 -4.39
CA GLU A 140 -17.45 -5.63 -5.56
C GLU A 140 -16.24 -4.71 -5.71
N LYS A 141 -15.87 -4.01 -4.63
CA LYS A 141 -14.67 -3.16 -4.57
C LYS A 141 -13.39 -3.97 -4.73
N PHE A 142 -13.33 -5.17 -4.13
CA PHE A 142 -12.20 -6.07 -4.30
C PHE A 142 -12.01 -6.47 -5.77
N GLY A 143 -13.10 -6.72 -6.50
CA GLY A 143 -13.07 -7.03 -7.93
C GLY A 143 -12.58 -5.89 -8.83
N GLN A 144 -12.54 -4.65 -8.32
CA GLN A 144 -11.98 -3.48 -9.01
C GLN A 144 -10.47 -3.30 -8.75
N LEU A 145 -9.87 -4.12 -7.88
CA LEU A 145 -8.45 -4.02 -7.60
C LEU A 145 -7.63 -4.81 -8.62
N GLU A 146 -6.52 -4.21 -9.06
CA GLU A 146 -5.59 -4.85 -9.99
C GLU A 146 -4.35 -5.35 -9.27
N MET A 147 -4.11 -6.66 -9.33
CA MET A 147 -2.86 -7.24 -8.85
C MET A 147 -1.75 -7.00 -9.88
N LEU A 148 -0.63 -6.44 -9.43
CA LEU A 148 0.55 -6.26 -10.28
C LEU A 148 1.08 -7.62 -10.72
N ARG A 149 1.30 -7.76 -12.02
CA ARG A 149 1.91 -8.95 -12.63
C ARG A 149 3.36 -8.68 -12.92
N ASP A 150 4.14 -9.76 -12.98
CA ASP A 150 5.52 -9.62 -13.37
C ASP A 150 5.63 -9.14 -14.82
N TYR A 151 6.43 -8.10 -15.02
CA TYR A 151 6.70 -7.53 -16.33
C TYR A 151 7.89 -8.22 -16.97
N ASP A 152 7.85 -8.41 -18.29
CA ASP A 152 9.02 -8.90 -19.01
C ASP A 152 10.18 -7.89 -18.98
N ARG A 153 11.39 -8.33 -19.35
CA ARG A 153 12.59 -7.48 -19.32
C ARG A 153 12.46 -6.21 -20.16
N ARG A 154 11.75 -6.26 -21.30
CA ARG A 154 11.60 -5.12 -22.21
C ARG A 154 10.68 -4.08 -21.57
N LEU A 155 9.54 -4.51 -21.04
CA LEU A 155 8.55 -3.66 -20.39
C LEU A 155 9.11 -3.03 -19.11
N ARG A 156 9.82 -3.78 -18.27
CA ARG A 156 10.52 -3.24 -17.09
C ARG A 156 11.50 -2.12 -17.45
N ARG A 157 12.30 -2.30 -18.51
CA ARG A 157 13.23 -1.26 -19.00
C ARG A 157 12.48 -0.01 -19.46
N THR A 158 11.37 -0.18 -20.18
CA THR A 158 10.52 0.92 -20.62
C THR A 158 9.95 1.68 -19.42
N LEU A 159 9.35 0.99 -18.45
CA LEU A 159 8.80 1.59 -17.22
C LEU A 159 9.86 2.39 -16.46
N ASN A 160 11.03 1.80 -16.22
CA ASN A 160 12.13 2.47 -15.53
C ASN A 160 12.58 3.74 -16.25
N ARG A 161 12.72 3.70 -17.58
CA ARG A 161 13.08 4.88 -18.37
C ARG A 161 12.02 5.97 -18.25
N LEU A 162 10.74 5.64 -18.42
CA LEU A 162 9.64 6.61 -18.33
C LEU A 162 9.53 7.20 -16.92
N TRP A 163 9.76 6.41 -15.87
CA TRP A 163 9.76 6.90 -14.50
C TRP A 163 10.92 7.85 -14.20
N VAL A 164 12.11 7.56 -14.73
CA VAL A 164 13.25 8.50 -14.65
C VAL A 164 12.93 9.80 -15.39
N GLU A 165 12.35 9.73 -16.58
CA GLU A 165 11.89 10.93 -17.32
C GLU A 165 10.90 11.77 -16.49
N ILE A 166 9.93 11.13 -15.84
CA ILE A 166 8.96 11.78 -14.95
C ILE A 166 9.65 12.50 -13.79
N LYS A 167 10.61 11.84 -13.13
CA LYS A 167 11.27 12.44 -11.97
C LYS A 167 12.15 13.64 -12.35
N VAL A 168 12.84 13.56 -13.49
CA VAL A 168 13.82 14.58 -13.91
C VAL A 168 13.17 15.80 -14.57
N ARG A 169 12.11 15.61 -15.37
CA ARG A 169 11.38 16.71 -16.03
C ARG A 169 10.30 17.24 -15.12
#